data_AF-A0A835XEU3-F1
#
_entry.id   AF-A0A835XEU3-F1
#
_cell.length_a   1.000
_cell.length_b   1.000
_cell.length_c   1.000
_cell.angle_alpha   90.00
_cell.angle_beta   90.00
_cell.angle_gamma   90.00
#
_symmetry.space_group_name_H-M   'P 1'
#
loop_
_entity.id
_entity.type
_entity.pdbx_description
1 polymer ?
#
loop_
_entity_poly.entity_id
_entity_poly.type
_entity_poly.pdbx_seq_one_letter_code
_entity_poly.pdbx_strand_id
1 'polypeptide(L)'
;MPPPPSDVESQKLLAAEPDDKKSEHGERRTHGGVSPRPRNGQQAIASIVHSWASRKFAVGCAILFPVAVTVYVTWWFLTFFDNFFSPIYYKLFDFHVFGLGFITSMAFIFLIGVFFSSWMGTALLGIGEWIIKRLPLIKHIYSASKQVSAAINPENEASAAFQECVIIRHPRKGEFAIAFITGRTVLQLGSTDTRLNTVYVPTNHVYVGDIFMLEDKDIIHTNLSVREGLEIVVSCGMAIPPNLVAVPKP
;
A
#
# COMPACT_ATOMS: atom_id res chain seq x y z
N MET A 1 58.42 -25.62 23.02
CA MET A 1 57.24 -25.52 22.12
C MET A 1 56.60 -24.15 22.34
N PRO A 2 56.81 -23.19 21.43
CA PRO A 2 56.27 -21.83 21.50
C PRO A 2 54.93 -21.68 20.71
N PRO A 3 54.22 -20.53 20.84
CA PRO A 3 52.80 -20.37 20.51
C PRO A 3 52.56 -19.57 19.18
N PRO A 4 51.35 -19.02 18.91
CA PRO A 4 50.60 -19.15 17.64
C PRO A 4 50.96 -18.12 16.54
N PRO A 5 50.50 -18.25 15.28
CA PRO A 5 50.67 -17.19 14.30
C PRO A 5 49.54 -16.15 14.40
N SER A 6 49.97 -14.88 14.49
CA SER A 6 49.18 -13.66 14.53
C SER A 6 49.16 -12.98 13.15
N ASP A 7 48.12 -12.17 12.94
CA ASP A 7 47.82 -11.35 11.78
C ASP A 7 48.96 -10.43 11.34
N VAL A 8 49.57 -10.62 10.16
CA VAL A 8 50.20 -9.55 9.35
C VAL A 8 50.41 -10.01 7.88
N GLU A 9 49.39 -10.02 7.00
CA GLU A 9 49.71 -10.08 5.55
C GLU A 9 48.65 -9.52 4.57
N SER A 10 47.71 -8.69 5.01
CA SER A 10 46.71 -8.08 4.10
C SER A 10 46.98 -6.60 3.76
N GLN A 11 48.22 -6.10 3.95
CA GLN A 11 48.56 -4.69 3.73
C GLN A 11 49.74 -4.40 2.79
N LYS A 12 50.12 -5.31 1.89
CA LYS A 12 51.10 -5.00 0.82
C LYS A 12 50.68 -5.54 -0.54
N LEU A 13 49.83 -4.78 -1.24
CA LEU A 13 49.66 -4.90 -2.69
C LEU A 13 49.24 -3.54 -3.27
N LEU A 14 50.20 -2.63 -3.28
CA LEU A 14 50.25 -1.42 -4.11
C LEU A 14 51.72 -1.24 -4.50
N ALA A 15 51.94 -1.01 -5.80
CA ALA A 15 53.20 -0.77 -6.53
C ALA A 15 53.86 -1.97 -7.23
N ALA A 16 53.72 -2.06 -8.56
CA ALA A 16 54.82 -2.08 -9.53
C ALA A 16 54.30 -2.34 -10.98
N GLU A 17 54.52 -1.35 -11.85
CA GLU A 17 54.55 -1.39 -13.33
C GLU A 17 55.95 -1.88 -13.80
N PRO A 18 56.36 -1.84 -15.10
CA PRO A 18 55.81 -2.32 -16.39
C PRO A 18 56.76 -3.32 -17.09
N ASP A 19 56.42 -3.92 -18.24
CA ASP A 19 57.42 -4.15 -19.31
C ASP A 19 56.85 -4.34 -20.73
N ASP A 20 57.70 -3.97 -21.68
CA ASP A 20 57.53 -3.54 -23.07
C ASP A 20 57.86 -4.65 -24.11
N LYS A 21 57.55 -4.35 -25.39
CA LYS A 21 58.02 -4.99 -26.67
C LYS A 21 57.21 -6.18 -27.21
N LYS A 22 56.89 -6.31 -28.51
CA LYS A 22 57.47 -5.74 -29.75
C LYS A 22 56.54 -6.09 -30.95
N SER A 23 56.37 -5.20 -31.93
CA SER A 23 56.75 -5.44 -33.35
C SER A 23 56.18 -4.36 -34.28
N GLU A 24 57.10 -3.65 -34.93
CA GLU A 24 56.85 -2.82 -36.11
C GLU A 24 56.89 -3.69 -37.38
N HIS A 25 56.00 -3.41 -38.34
CA HIS A 25 56.35 -3.49 -39.76
C HIS A 25 55.56 -2.43 -40.53
N GLY A 26 56.27 -1.66 -41.35
CA GLY A 26 55.77 -0.44 -41.98
C GLY A 26 55.07 -0.64 -43.32
N GLU A 27 54.43 0.44 -43.80
CA GLU A 27 54.67 1.03 -45.12
C GLU A 27 53.79 2.29 -45.32
N ARG A 28 54.38 3.36 -45.86
CA ARG A 28 53.70 4.56 -46.32
C ARG A 28 53.12 4.32 -47.73
N ARG A 29 51.90 4.81 -48.01
CA ARG A 29 51.61 5.82 -49.05
C ARG A 29 50.12 6.18 -49.15
N THR A 30 49.92 7.40 -49.64
CA THR A 30 48.76 8.28 -49.67
C THR A 30 47.77 8.02 -50.81
N HIS A 31 46.46 8.22 -50.54
CA HIS A 31 45.48 9.06 -51.26
C HIS A 31 44.08 8.43 -51.33
N GLY A 32 43.06 9.27 -51.12
CA GLY A 32 41.69 9.00 -51.57
C GLY A 32 40.67 9.14 -50.45
N GLY A 33 40.03 10.30 -50.36
CA GLY A 33 38.99 10.56 -49.35
C GLY A 33 37.71 9.77 -49.60
N VAL A 34 37.01 9.45 -48.51
CA VAL A 34 35.55 9.36 -48.47
C VAL A 34 35.11 9.91 -47.11
N SER A 35 34.39 11.02 -47.14
CA SER A 35 33.75 11.63 -45.98
C SER A 35 32.80 10.65 -45.28
N PRO A 36 32.71 10.62 -43.94
CA PRO A 36 31.57 9.99 -43.29
C PRO A 36 30.35 10.88 -43.55
N ARG A 37 29.36 10.36 -44.30
CA ARG A 37 28.03 10.99 -44.37
C ARG A 37 27.45 11.03 -42.95
N PRO A 38 27.09 12.19 -42.37
CA PRO A 38 26.25 12.20 -41.19
C PRO A 38 24.82 11.93 -41.65
N ARG A 39 24.47 10.65 -41.79
CA ARG A 39 23.06 10.27 -41.93
C ARG A 39 22.51 10.14 -40.51
N ASN A 40 21.62 11.08 -40.14
CA ASN A 40 20.66 11.01 -39.03
C ASN A 40 20.91 11.82 -37.74
N GLY A 41 21.61 12.96 -37.79
CA GLY A 41 21.60 13.94 -36.68
C GLY A 41 20.19 14.45 -36.33
N GLN A 42 19.33 14.59 -37.33
CA GLN A 42 17.93 15.00 -37.14
C GLN A 42 17.07 13.92 -36.45
N GLN A 43 17.35 12.63 -36.66
CA GLN A 43 16.58 11.55 -36.02
C GLN A 43 16.99 11.34 -34.55
N ALA A 44 18.27 11.57 -34.23
CA ALA A 44 18.77 11.53 -32.86
C ALA A 44 18.23 12.70 -32.02
N ILE A 45 18.16 13.91 -32.58
CA ILE A 45 17.58 15.06 -31.88
C ILE A 45 16.06 14.89 -31.73
N ALA A 46 15.37 14.38 -32.75
CA ALA A 46 13.92 14.12 -32.67
C ALA A 46 13.56 13.07 -31.61
N SER A 47 14.35 12.00 -31.46
CA SER A 47 14.09 11.00 -30.43
C SER A 47 14.35 11.53 -29.02
N ILE A 48 15.39 12.35 -28.82
CA ILE A 48 15.68 13.00 -27.53
C ILE A 48 14.57 14.00 -27.15
N VAL A 49 14.12 14.83 -28.10
CA VAL A 49 13.03 15.79 -27.88
C VAL A 49 11.70 15.07 -27.60
N HIS A 50 11.40 14.00 -28.32
CA HIS A 50 10.20 13.18 -28.09
C HIS A 50 10.23 12.48 -26.72
N SER A 51 11.39 11.93 -26.31
CA SER A 51 11.56 11.33 -24.98
C SER A 51 11.50 12.37 -23.85
N TRP A 52 12.01 13.58 -24.07
CA TRP A 52 11.93 14.66 -23.08
C TRP A 52 10.50 15.19 -22.94
N ALA A 53 9.81 15.44 -24.07
CA ALA A 53 8.44 15.92 -24.09
C ALA A 53 7.46 14.90 -23.49
N SER A 54 7.59 13.62 -23.86
CA SER A 54 6.75 12.55 -23.32
C SER A 54 6.97 12.34 -21.81
N ARG A 55 8.20 12.47 -21.31
CA ARG A 55 8.48 12.41 -19.86
C ARG A 55 7.83 13.58 -19.10
N LYS A 56 7.87 14.80 -19.65
CA LYS A 56 7.23 15.97 -19.04
C LYS A 56 5.71 15.89 -19.08
N PHE A 57 5.15 15.41 -20.18
CA PHE A 57 3.71 15.14 -20.31
C PHE A 57 3.25 14.06 -19.32
N ALA A 58 3.99 12.95 -19.19
CA ALA A 58 3.66 11.87 -18.25
C ALA A 58 3.67 12.35 -16.78
N VAL A 59 4.63 13.22 -16.40
CA VAL A 59 4.64 13.85 -15.07
C VAL A 59 3.43 14.76 -14.88
N GLY A 60 3.09 15.58 -15.88
CA GLY A 60 1.89 16.42 -15.84
C GLY A 60 0.61 15.61 -15.69
N CYS A 61 0.46 14.53 -16.45
CA CYS A 61 -0.64 13.59 -16.33
C CYS A 61 -0.65 12.91 -14.96
N ALA A 62 0.49 12.45 -14.44
CA ALA A 62 0.56 11.78 -13.15
C ALA A 62 0.14 12.69 -11.98
N ILE A 63 0.45 13.98 -12.05
CA ILE A 63 0.03 14.98 -11.04
C ILE A 63 -1.45 15.33 -11.22
N LEU A 64 -1.91 15.52 -12.46
CA LEU A 64 -3.29 15.94 -12.73
C LEU A 64 -4.30 14.79 -12.58
N PHE A 65 -3.89 13.55 -12.84
CA PHE A 65 -4.73 12.36 -12.79
C PHE A 65 -5.50 12.22 -11.46
N PRO A 66 -4.87 12.24 -10.27
CA PRO A 66 -5.59 12.12 -9.01
C PRO A 66 -6.59 13.28 -8.82
N VAL A 67 -6.22 14.51 -9.19
CA VAL A 67 -7.12 15.68 -9.08
C VAL A 67 -8.32 15.52 -10.02
N ALA A 68 -8.09 15.16 -11.28
CA ALA A 68 -9.15 14.94 -12.26
C ALA A 68 -10.10 13.81 -11.84
N VAL A 69 -9.56 12.70 -11.32
CA VAL A 69 -10.36 11.58 -10.78
C VAL A 69 -11.21 12.06 -9.60
N THR A 70 -10.64 12.82 -8.66
CA THR A 70 -11.44 13.33 -7.53
C THR A 70 -12.58 14.23 -7.99
N VAL A 71 -12.32 15.18 -8.90
CA VAL A 71 -13.35 16.08 -9.43
C VAL A 71 -14.42 15.30 -10.18
N TYR A 72 -14.02 14.33 -11.01
CA TYR A 72 -14.96 13.49 -11.75
C TYR A 72 -15.84 12.66 -10.82
N VAL A 73 -15.26 11.98 -9.83
CA VAL A 73 -16.01 11.16 -8.87
C VAL A 73 -16.97 12.02 -8.05
N THR A 74 -16.53 13.18 -7.56
CA THR A 74 -17.40 14.12 -6.84
C THR A 74 -18.53 14.62 -7.72
N TRP A 75 -18.25 15.02 -8.97
CA TRP A 75 -19.27 15.47 -9.91
C TRP A 75 -20.29 14.37 -10.23
N TRP A 76 -19.80 13.16 -10.50
CA TRP A 76 -20.63 11.99 -10.76
C TRP A 76 -21.53 11.66 -9.56
N PHE A 77 -20.99 11.70 -8.35
CA PHE A 77 -21.76 11.44 -7.12
C PHE A 77 -22.88 12.47 -6.92
N LEU A 78 -22.56 13.77 -7.04
CA LEU A 78 -23.55 14.84 -6.87
C LEU A 78 -24.67 14.74 -7.91
N THR A 79 -24.32 14.52 -9.18
CA THR A 79 -25.30 14.40 -10.27
C THR A 79 -26.16 13.13 -10.18
N PHE A 80 -25.59 12.02 -9.69
CA PHE A 80 -26.35 10.79 -9.43
C PHE A 80 -27.45 11.03 -8.39
N PHE A 81 -27.11 11.66 -7.27
CA PHE A 81 -28.08 11.99 -6.22
C PHE A 81 -29.07 13.05 -6.64
N ASP A 82 -28.63 14.12 -7.32
CA ASP A 82 -29.51 15.13 -7.90
C ASP A 82 -30.55 14.49 -8.84
N ASN A 83 -30.14 13.58 -9.73
CA ASN A 83 -31.06 12.89 -10.63
C ASN A 83 -32.02 11.94 -9.91
N PHE A 84 -31.58 11.26 -8.85
CA PHE A 84 -32.44 10.37 -8.08
C PHE A 84 -33.53 11.13 -7.31
N PHE A 85 -33.19 12.30 -6.76
CA PHE A 85 -34.12 13.15 -5.98
C PHE A 85 -34.81 14.24 -6.81
N SER A 86 -34.40 14.46 -8.05
CA SER A 86 -35.01 15.39 -9.02
C SER A 86 -36.54 15.37 -9.03
N PRO A 87 -37.23 14.21 -9.07
CA PRO A 87 -38.70 14.16 -9.06
C PRO A 87 -39.36 14.74 -7.80
N ILE A 88 -38.64 14.73 -6.67
CA ILE A 88 -39.10 15.28 -5.39
C ILE A 88 -38.87 16.79 -5.35
N TYR A 89 -37.76 17.29 -5.91
CA TYR A 89 -37.46 18.72 -5.96
C TYR A 89 -38.42 19.49 -6.85
N TYR A 90 -38.73 18.97 -8.03
CA TYR A 90 -39.70 19.59 -8.93
C TYR A 90 -41.09 19.70 -8.30
N LYS A 91 -41.47 18.77 -7.42
CA LYS A 91 -42.75 18.85 -6.70
C LYS A 91 -42.76 19.82 -5.53
N LEU A 92 -41.60 20.16 -4.97
CA LEU A 92 -41.51 20.86 -3.69
C LEU A 92 -41.05 22.32 -3.81
N PHE A 93 -40.18 22.64 -4.78
CA PHE A 93 -39.53 23.96 -4.84
C PHE A 93 -39.57 24.67 -6.20
N ASP A 94 -40.01 24.01 -7.28
CA ASP A 94 -40.19 24.55 -8.65
C ASP A 94 -38.97 25.27 -9.29
N PHE A 95 -37.83 25.31 -8.61
CA PHE A 95 -36.55 25.86 -9.07
C PHE A 95 -35.39 24.93 -8.71
N HIS A 96 -34.39 24.85 -9.59
CA HIS A 96 -33.19 24.04 -9.36
C HIS A 96 -32.19 24.82 -8.48
N VAL A 97 -32.02 24.39 -7.23
CA VAL A 97 -31.01 24.97 -6.33
C VAL A 97 -29.71 24.17 -6.44
N PHE A 98 -28.63 24.83 -6.83
CA PHE A 98 -27.29 24.23 -6.85
C PHE A 98 -26.86 23.90 -5.41
N GLY A 99 -26.50 22.62 -5.15
CA GLY A 99 -26.11 22.14 -3.81
C GLY A 99 -27.21 21.41 -3.02
N LEU A 100 -28.45 21.36 -3.53
CA LEU A 100 -29.53 20.63 -2.86
C LEU A 100 -29.31 19.11 -2.85
N GLY A 101 -28.71 18.54 -3.90
CA GLY A 101 -28.32 17.12 -3.95
C GLY A 101 -27.30 16.72 -2.89
N PHE A 102 -26.39 17.63 -2.52
CA PHE A 102 -25.45 17.36 -1.44
C PHE A 102 -26.19 17.22 -0.09
N ILE A 103 -27.07 18.18 0.23
CA ILE A 103 -27.83 18.18 1.48
C ILE A 103 -28.74 16.95 1.57
N THR A 104 -29.44 16.60 0.49
CA THR A 104 -30.31 15.42 0.50
C THR A 104 -29.54 14.12 0.49
N SER A 105 -28.38 14.02 -0.17
CA SER A 105 -27.53 12.84 -0.08
C SER A 105 -27.08 12.60 1.35
N MET A 106 -26.71 13.66 2.08
CA MET A 106 -26.35 13.59 3.49
C MET A 106 -27.55 13.15 4.34
N ALA A 107 -28.72 13.76 4.15
CA ALA A 107 -29.93 13.38 4.86
C ALA A 107 -30.37 11.94 4.55
N PHE A 108 -30.22 11.50 3.30
CA PHE A 108 -30.56 10.14 2.88
C PHE A 108 -29.60 9.11 3.47
N ILE A 109 -28.29 9.34 3.42
CA ILE A 109 -27.29 8.48 4.05
C ILE A 109 -27.57 8.38 5.56
N PHE A 110 -27.89 9.51 6.20
CA PHE A 110 -28.26 9.54 7.62
C PHE A 110 -29.53 8.71 7.89
N LEU A 111 -30.60 8.90 7.11
CA LEU A 111 -31.85 8.15 7.24
C LEU A 111 -31.66 6.65 7.01
N ILE A 112 -30.85 6.28 6.01
CA ILE A 112 -30.44 4.89 5.77
C ILE A 112 -29.71 4.35 7.00
N GLY A 113 -28.75 5.10 7.55
CA GLY A 113 -28.03 4.72 8.76
C GLY A 113 -28.97 4.45 9.94
N VAL A 114 -29.90 5.37 10.20
CA VAL A 114 -30.92 5.22 11.26
C VAL A 114 -31.82 4.02 10.99
N PHE A 115 -32.25 3.83 9.74
CA PHE A 115 -33.11 2.71 9.35
C PHE A 115 -32.41 1.36 9.56
N PHE A 116 -31.15 1.23 9.14
CA PHE A 116 -30.36 0.02 9.29
C PHE A 116 -29.88 -0.23 10.72
N SER A 117 -29.80 0.81 11.56
CA SER A 117 -29.58 0.68 13.00
C SER A 117 -30.81 0.18 13.76
N SER A 118 -31.99 0.19 13.13
CA SER A 118 -33.23 -0.32 13.73
C SER A 118 -33.38 -1.83 13.56
N TRP A 119 -34.20 -2.45 14.40
CA TRP A 119 -34.50 -3.89 14.35
C TRP A 119 -35.06 -4.34 12.99
N MET A 120 -35.84 -3.48 12.33
CA MET A 120 -36.37 -3.76 11.00
C MET A 120 -35.26 -3.82 9.93
N GLY A 121 -34.30 -2.90 10.02
CA GLY A 121 -33.17 -2.83 9.09
C GLY A 121 -32.20 -4.01 9.27
N THR A 122 -31.90 -4.39 10.51
CA THR A 122 -31.07 -5.57 10.79
C THR A 122 -31.74 -6.87 10.32
N ALA A 123 -33.07 -6.99 10.47
CA ALA A 123 -33.83 -8.12 9.93
C ALA A 123 -33.77 -8.18 8.39
N LEU A 124 -33.91 -7.04 7.71
CA LEU A 124 -33.85 -6.98 6.24
C LEU A 124 -32.45 -7.32 5.71
N LEU A 125 -31.39 -6.83 6.37
CA LEU A 125 -30.00 -7.20 6.05
C LEU A 125 -29.78 -8.70 6.22
N GLY A 126 -30.32 -9.31 7.28
CA GLY A 126 -30.22 -10.76 7.50
C GLY A 126 -30.83 -11.58 6.36
N ILE A 127 -31.97 -11.15 5.83
CA ILE A 127 -32.63 -11.81 4.69
C ILE A 127 -31.79 -11.64 3.41
N GLY A 128 -31.30 -10.42 3.14
CA GLY A 128 -30.44 -10.16 1.99
C GLY A 128 -29.15 -10.98 2.01
N GLU A 129 -28.53 -11.11 3.18
CA GLU A 129 -27.35 -11.95 3.39
C GLU A 129 -27.61 -13.42 3.13
N TRP A 130 -28.76 -13.92 3.56
CA TRP A 130 -29.15 -15.30 3.33
C TRP A 130 -29.28 -15.60 1.82
N ILE A 131 -29.85 -14.66 1.05
CA ILE A 131 -29.95 -14.78 -0.41
C ILE A 131 -28.56 -14.77 -1.05
N ILE A 132 -27.71 -13.81 -0.67
CA ILE A 132 -26.36 -13.64 -1.24
C ILE A 132 -25.46 -14.85 -0.95
N LYS A 133 -25.54 -15.42 0.27
CA LYS A 133 -24.77 -16.61 0.67
C LYS A 133 -25.12 -17.86 -0.15
N ARG A 134 -26.27 -17.86 -0.83
CA ARG A 134 -26.71 -18.96 -1.70
C ARG A 134 -26.07 -18.93 -3.09
N LEU A 135 -25.45 -17.82 -3.48
CA LEU A 135 -24.77 -17.67 -4.76
C LEU A 135 -23.27 -17.94 -4.60
N PRO A 136 -22.72 -19.03 -5.17
CA PRO A 136 -21.39 -19.53 -4.84
C PRO A 136 -20.24 -18.58 -5.19
N LEU A 137 -20.41 -17.68 -6.16
CA LEU A 137 -19.41 -16.65 -6.51
C LEU A 137 -19.58 -15.36 -5.71
N ILE A 138 -20.82 -14.90 -5.55
CA ILE A 138 -21.14 -13.60 -4.93
C ILE A 138 -20.92 -13.64 -3.41
N LYS A 139 -21.10 -14.82 -2.77
CA LYS A 139 -20.84 -14.99 -1.33
C LYS A 139 -19.41 -14.62 -0.93
N HIS A 140 -18.42 -14.90 -1.77
CA HIS A 140 -17.01 -14.63 -1.46
C HIS A 140 -16.73 -13.13 -1.51
N ILE A 141 -17.23 -12.43 -2.53
CA ILE A 141 -17.10 -10.98 -2.69
C ILE A 141 -17.83 -10.26 -1.55
N TYR A 142 -19.07 -10.66 -1.26
CA TYR A 142 -19.86 -10.05 -0.19
C TYR A 142 -19.24 -10.30 1.20
N SER A 143 -18.72 -11.51 1.46
CA SER A 143 -18.05 -11.81 2.71
C SER A 143 -16.78 -10.99 2.90
N ALA A 144 -15.97 -10.83 1.85
CA ALA A 144 -14.80 -9.96 1.89
C ALA A 144 -15.19 -8.49 2.18
N SER A 145 -16.15 -7.93 1.46
CA SER A 145 -16.62 -6.55 1.69
C SER A 145 -17.19 -6.36 3.10
N LYS A 146 -17.92 -7.35 3.63
CA LYS A 146 -18.47 -7.29 4.99
C LYS A 146 -17.37 -7.35 6.05
N GLN A 147 -16.31 -8.14 5.83
CA GLN A 147 -15.15 -8.18 6.74
C GLN A 147 -14.43 -6.84 6.78
N VAL A 148 -14.22 -6.20 5.63
CA VAL A 148 -13.62 -4.84 5.57
C VAL A 148 -14.48 -3.82 6.31
N SER A 149 -15.79 -3.84 6.08
CA SER A 149 -16.73 -2.94 6.76
C SER A 149 -16.76 -3.19 8.28
N ALA A 150 -16.72 -4.46 8.70
CA ALA A 150 -16.69 -4.83 10.11
C ALA A 150 -15.41 -4.38 10.83
N ALA A 151 -14.27 -4.33 10.14
CA ALA A 151 -13.00 -3.82 10.68
C ALA A 151 -13.03 -2.30 10.94
N ILE A 152 -13.84 -1.55 10.17
CA ILE A 152 -13.94 -0.09 10.26
C ILE A 152 -14.99 0.37 11.29
N ASN A 153 -15.93 -0.50 11.69
CA ASN A 153 -17.01 -0.14 12.61
C ASN A 153 -16.52 -0.11 14.08
N PRO A 154 -16.42 1.08 14.73
CA PRO A 154 -15.86 1.23 16.07
C PRO A 154 -16.62 0.47 17.17
N GLU A 155 -17.88 0.09 16.94
CA GLU A 155 -18.71 -0.65 17.91
C GLU A 155 -18.65 -2.18 17.76
N ASN A 156 -18.14 -2.69 16.63
CA ASN A 156 -17.93 -4.13 16.49
C ASN A 156 -16.64 -4.51 17.23
N GLU A 157 -16.64 -5.63 17.96
CA GLU A 157 -15.43 -6.27 18.48
C GLU A 157 -14.40 -6.57 17.36
N ALA A 158 -14.80 -6.49 16.09
CA ALA A 158 -13.93 -6.54 14.91
C ALA A 158 -13.19 -5.23 14.57
N SER A 159 -13.56 -4.06 15.12
CA SER A 159 -12.61 -2.93 15.21
C SER A 159 -11.50 -3.18 16.24
N ALA A 160 -11.61 -4.24 17.06
CA ALA A 160 -10.49 -4.83 17.77
C ALA A 160 -9.68 -5.83 16.91
N ALA A 161 -9.98 -5.99 15.61
CA ALA A 161 -9.22 -6.88 14.72
C ALA A 161 -7.85 -6.29 14.31
N PHE A 162 -7.59 -5.02 14.59
CA PHE A 162 -6.25 -4.41 14.56
C PHE A 162 -6.13 -3.51 15.77
N GLN A 163 -5.73 -4.09 16.90
CA GLN A 163 -5.62 -3.38 18.18
C GLN A 163 -4.42 -2.44 18.19
N GLU A 164 -3.33 -2.85 17.54
CA GLU A 164 -2.04 -2.17 17.66
C GLU A 164 -1.14 -2.46 16.46
N CYS A 165 -0.37 -1.46 16.02
CA CYS A 165 0.74 -1.63 15.08
C CYS A 165 2.01 -1.95 15.86
N VAL A 166 2.62 -3.09 15.55
CA VAL A 166 3.79 -3.62 16.27
C VAL A 166 4.87 -4.04 15.29
N ILE A 167 6.07 -4.27 15.80
CA ILE A 167 7.17 -4.84 15.05
C ILE A 167 7.48 -6.22 15.61
N ILE A 168 7.68 -7.19 14.73
CA ILE A 168 8.13 -8.53 15.10
C ILE A 168 9.45 -8.85 14.41
N ARG A 169 10.19 -9.81 14.98
CA ARG A 169 11.37 -10.39 14.32
C ARG A 169 10.89 -11.37 13.24
N HIS A 170 11.36 -11.25 12.00
CA HIS A 170 10.86 -12.08 10.90
C HIS A 170 11.96 -12.39 9.87
N PRO A 171 11.92 -13.57 9.23
CA PRO A 171 12.29 -14.84 9.84
C PRO A 171 13.81 -14.93 10.13
N ARG A 172 14.63 -14.03 9.59
CA ARG A 172 16.09 -14.03 9.76
C ARG A 172 16.49 -13.17 10.95
N LYS A 173 17.57 -13.58 11.64
CA LYS A 173 18.18 -12.74 12.69
C LYS A 173 18.61 -11.39 12.11
N GLY A 174 18.08 -10.31 12.69
CA GLY A 174 18.34 -8.92 12.27
C GLY A 174 17.30 -8.32 11.33
N GLU A 175 16.29 -9.09 10.94
CA GLU A 175 15.16 -8.62 10.11
C GLU A 175 13.91 -8.41 10.98
N PHE A 176 13.16 -7.37 10.63
CA PHE A 176 11.99 -6.91 11.34
C PHE A 176 10.84 -6.73 10.35
N ALA A 177 9.64 -7.13 10.75
CA ALA A 177 8.43 -6.93 9.99
C ALA A 177 7.44 -6.07 10.77
N ILE A 178 6.75 -5.20 10.04
CA ILE A 178 5.57 -4.50 10.57
C ILE A 178 4.44 -5.52 10.62
N ALA A 179 3.76 -5.53 11.76
CA ALA A 179 2.67 -6.45 12.01
C ALA A 179 1.59 -5.76 12.82
N PHE A 180 0.42 -6.38 12.89
CA PHE A 180 -0.71 -5.83 13.62
C PHE A 180 -1.24 -6.87 14.59
N ILE A 181 -1.45 -6.49 15.85
CA ILE A 181 -2.12 -7.35 16.81
C ILE A 181 -3.60 -7.40 16.45
N THR A 182 -4.10 -8.58 16.13
CA THR A 182 -5.50 -8.77 15.72
C THR A 182 -6.37 -9.43 16.77
N GLY A 183 -5.75 -9.91 17.84
CA GLY A 183 -6.45 -10.49 18.97
C GLY A 183 -5.50 -11.11 19.97
N ARG A 184 -6.07 -11.62 21.06
CA ARG A 184 -5.36 -12.37 22.10
C ARG A 184 -6.03 -13.71 22.28
N THR A 185 -5.24 -14.76 22.34
CA THR A 185 -5.72 -16.14 22.50
C THR A 185 -4.94 -16.84 23.61
N VAL A 186 -5.53 -17.89 24.17
CA VAL A 186 -4.87 -18.75 25.14
C VAL A 186 -4.72 -20.13 24.53
N LEU A 187 -3.48 -20.55 24.34
CA LEU A 187 -3.17 -21.91 23.91
C LEU A 187 -3.11 -22.81 25.15
N GLN A 188 -4.11 -23.67 25.30
CA GLN A 188 -4.17 -24.64 26.39
C GLN A 188 -3.34 -25.86 26.03
N LEU A 189 -2.16 -26.00 26.64
CA LEU A 189 -1.28 -27.13 26.44
C LEU A 189 -1.34 -28.06 27.66
N GLY A 190 -2.48 -28.73 27.83
CA GLY A 190 -2.72 -29.69 28.92
C GLY A 190 -2.66 -29.05 30.32
N SER A 191 -1.46 -28.96 30.89
CA SER A 191 -1.21 -28.43 32.23
C SER A 191 -0.78 -26.96 32.26
N THR A 192 -0.44 -26.35 31.12
CA THR A 192 0.01 -24.94 31.06
C THR A 192 -0.76 -24.17 30.00
N ASP A 193 -1.38 -23.07 30.42
CA ASP A 193 -2.04 -22.11 29.54
C ASP A 193 -1.01 -21.06 29.08
N THR A 194 -0.77 -20.99 27.77
CA THR A 194 0.14 -20.00 27.18
C THR A 194 -0.68 -18.87 26.56
N ARG A 195 -0.55 -17.66 27.10
CA ARG A 195 -1.18 -16.46 26.51
C ARG A 195 -0.38 -16.01 25.30
N LEU A 196 -1.04 -15.96 24.14
CA LEU A 196 -0.45 -15.58 22.86
C LEU A 196 -1.22 -14.39 22.28
N ASN A 197 -0.49 -13.48 21.64
CA ASN A 197 -1.07 -12.46 20.79
C ASN A 197 -1.14 -13.01 19.36
N THR A 198 -2.30 -12.88 18.71
CA THR A 198 -2.44 -13.15 17.29
C THR A 198 -1.93 -11.92 16.53
N VAL A 199 -0.90 -12.13 15.73
CA VAL A 199 -0.19 -11.09 15.01
C VAL A 199 -0.31 -11.35 13.52
N TYR A 200 -0.85 -10.37 12.79
CA TYR A 200 -0.96 -10.41 11.34
C TYR A 200 0.17 -9.64 10.68
N VAL A 201 0.91 -10.29 9.79
CA VAL A 201 1.97 -9.69 8.99
C VAL A 201 1.49 -9.56 7.55
N PRO A 202 1.09 -8.36 7.10
CA PRO A 202 0.65 -8.18 5.73
C PRO A 202 1.81 -8.24 4.75
N THR A 203 1.48 -8.63 3.51
CA THR A 203 2.30 -8.37 2.33
C THR A 203 1.97 -6.96 1.76
N ASN A 204 2.43 -6.64 0.54
CA ASN A 204 2.02 -5.41 -0.16
C ASN A 204 0.49 -5.31 -0.39
N HIS A 205 -0.24 -6.41 -0.29
CA HIS A 205 -1.71 -6.39 -0.28
C HIS A 205 -2.18 -6.58 1.17
N VAL A 206 -2.83 -5.55 1.72
CA VAL A 206 -3.28 -5.47 3.13
C VAL A 206 -4.14 -6.66 3.60
N TYR A 207 -4.75 -7.41 2.67
CA TYR A 207 -5.61 -8.56 2.97
C TYR A 207 -4.91 -9.91 2.77
N VAL A 208 -3.65 -9.92 2.33
CA VAL A 208 -2.85 -11.12 2.09
C VAL A 208 -1.62 -11.04 2.96
N GLY A 209 -1.42 -12.04 3.81
CA GLY A 209 -0.32 -12.04 4.77
C GLY A 209 -0.30 -13.30 5.60
N ASP A 210 0.71 -13.38 6.46
CA ASP A 210 0.88 -14.48 7.39
C ASP A 210 0.29 -14.13 8.75
N ILE A 211 -0.13 -15.16 9.48
CA ILE A 211 -0.63 -15.03 10.85
C ILE A 211 0.31 -15.80 11.77
N PHE A 212 0.86 -15.10 12.76
CA PHE A 212 1.71 -15.67 13.79
C PHE A 212 1.01 -15.58 15.15
N MET A 213 1.23 -16.57 16.01
CA MET A 213 0.84 -16.51 17.42
C MET A 213 2.13 -16.39 18.23
N LEU A 214 2.33 -15.24 18.86
CA LEU A 214 3.57 -14.90 19.53
C LEU A 214 3.30 -14.54 20.98
N GLU A 215 4.25 -14.87 21.86
CA GLU A 215 4.24 -14.35 23.22
C GLU A 215 4.54 -12.85 23.21
N ASP A 216 4.04 -12.12 24.21
CA ASP A 216 4.26 -10.67 24.37
C ASP A 216 5.75 -10.28 24.34
N LYS A 217 6.61 -11.14 24.88
CA LYS A 217 8.08 -10.93 24.95
C LYS A 217 8.76 -10.87 23.59
N ASP A 218 8.15 -11.47 22.57
CA ASP A 218 8.69 -11.56 21.21
C ASP A 218 8.13 -10.44 20.29
N ILE A 219 7.32 -9.53 20.86
CA ILE A 219 6.67 -8.43 20.17
C ILE A 219 7.29 -7.10 20.63
N ILE A 220 7.61 -6.24 19.67
CA ILE A 220 8.11 -4.88 19.92
C ILE A 220 6.96 -3.92 19.68
N HIS A 221 6.40 -3.40 20.76
CA HIS A 221 5.33 -2.41 20.73
C HIS A 221 5.84 -1.07 20.19
N THR A 222 5.06 -0.42 19.32
CA THR A 222 5.43 0.85 18.68
C THR A 222 4.44 1.94 19.02
N ASN A 223 4.83 3.19 18.84
CA ASN A 223 3.94 4.34 18.97
C ASN A 223 3.11 4.62 17.70
N LEU A 224 3.21 3.77 16.67
CA LEU A 224 2.47 3.96 15.42
C LEU A 224 0.99 3.66 15.64
N SER A 225 0.14 4.54 15.10
CA SER A 225 -1.26 4.21 14.92
C SER A 225 -1.43 3.10 13.88
N VAL A 226 -2.51 2.33 13.98
CA VAL A 226 -2.88 1.32 12.97
C VAL A 226 -2.98 1.93 11.58
N ARG A 227 -3.45 3.19 11.48
CA ARG A 227 -3.54 3.93 10.22
C ARG A 227 -2.17 4.20 9.60
N GLU A 228 -1.21 4.67 10.38
CA GLU A 228 0.17 4.90 9.91
C GLU A 228 0.83 3.58 9.50
N GLY A 229 0.62 2.50 10.26
CA GLY A 229 1.06 1.17 9.88
C GLY A 229 0.50 0.72 8.53
N LEU A 230 -0.81 0.91 8.30
CA LEU A 230 -1.45 0.56 7.03
C LEU A 230 -0.94 1.42 5.87
N GLU A 231 -0.69 2.71 6.10
CA GLU A 231 -0.09 3.60 5.11
C GLU A 231 1.31 3.14 4.70
N ILE A 232 2.11 2.67 5.66
CA ILE A 232 3.42 2.08 5.38
C ILE A 232 3.29 0.85 4.47
N VAL A 233 2.36 -0.06 4.76
CA VAL A 233 2.14 -1.28 3.97
C VAL A 233 1.69 -0.95 2.55
N VAL A 234 0.70 -0.08 2.40
CA VAL A 234 0.14 0.32 1.09
C VAL A 234 1.16 1.11 0.26
N SER A 235 2.02 1.89 0.92
CA SER A 235 3.11 2.64 0.26
C SER A 235 4.35 1.79 -0.02
N CYS A 236 4.30 0.47 0.21
CA CYS A 236 5.42 -0.46 0.05
C CYS A 236 6.67 -0.03 0.86
N GLY A 237 6.47 0.51 2.06
CA GLY A 237 7.54 0.95 2.96
C GLY A 237 7.97 2.41 2.80
N MET A 238 7.48 3.13 1.78
CA MET A 238 7.91 4.52 1.52
C MET A 238 7.50 5.51 2.61
N ALA A 239 6.44 5.22 3.35
CA ALA A 239 5.94 6.05 4.45
C ALA A 239 6.57 5.72 5.81
N ILE A 240 7.59 4.85 5.89
CA ILE A 240 8.26 4.54 7.17
C ILE A 240 8.90 5.81 7.74
N PRO A 241 8.61 6.17 9.00
CA PRO A 241 9.25 7.31 9.64
C PRO A 241 10.74 7.03 9.86
N PRO A 242 11.60 8.07 9.81
CA PRO A 242 13.05 7.90 9.95
C PRO A 242 13.46 7.35 11.33
N ASN A 243 12.61 7.55 12.35
CA ASN A 243 12.83 7.01 13.69
C ASN A 243 11.56 6.28 14.16
N LEU A 244 11.70 5.01 14.51
CA LEU A 244 10.66 4.20 15.16
C LEU A 244 10.99 4.13 16.66
N VAL A 245 10.04 4.54 17.50
CA VAL A 245 10.21 4.50 18.95
C VAL A 245 9.50 3.26 19.47
N ALA A 246 10.27 2.34 20.06
CA ALA A 246 9.70 1.26 20.85
C ALA A 246 9.12 1.84 22.13
N VAL A 247 7.86 1.55 22.42
CA VAL A 247 7.19 2.06 23.62
C VAL A 247 7.29 0.98 24.70
N PRO A 248 7.93 1.28 25.86
CA PRO A 248 7.86 0.41 27.02
C PRO A 248 6.40 0.33 27.49
N LYS A 249 5.96 -0.88 27.82
CA LYS A 249 4.58 -1.12 28.28
C LYS A 249 4.26 -0.26 29.52
N PRO A 250 3.04 0.30 29.63
CA PRO A 250 2.53 0.81 30.91
C PRO A 250 2.24 -0.32 31.90
#